data_AF-A0A8T6H6D0-F1
#
_entry.id   AF-A0A8T6H6D0-F1
#
_cell.length_a   1.000
_cell.length_b   1.000
_cell.length_c   1.000
_cell.angle_alpha   90.00
_cell.angle_beta   90.00
_cell.angle_gamma   90.00
#
_symmetry.space_group_name_H-M   'P 1'
#
loop_
_entity.id
_entity.type
_entity.pdbx_description
1 polymer ?
#
loop_
_entity_poly.entity_id
_entity_poly.type
_entity_poly.pdbx_seq_one_letter_code
_entity_poly.pdbx_strand_id
1 'polypeptide(L)'
;MEESTNEILIPDYIVVRELATLIEVSPIDVMKTLISNGIMASINQTIDYDTAAIVVEELGFLAKSASEEAAAQAEEKRAEEREEKWSSMYEGETPDSLTPRPPIITILGHVDHGKTTLLDTIRKTAVAEGEAGGITQHIGAYQAQHDGRTLTFLDTPGHEAFTAMRARGAQGADIAILVVAADDGVMPTTREALDHARAANVPIVVAITKIDRRNANPDLVKQQLAELDLIPDDWDGSTMMLPIDSLSGQGIEDLLEALILVADANRIVANETGALRGTVIEAEVDRSRGTMATLLVMNGTMKRGDSIVAGSSYGKVKAMFDSAGKAVHRAIPSMPVAVLGLDSPPAPGVMFEIAPDDKTARNLAAERREAERLQSANGQAPAALTLDDFFAQFQSGETKELSIILKTDVQGSIQPIVDELQNISQRNEEQIGIRVLRQEVGRITESDVMLASASNAIVIGFTVGADNAALAHAEVHGVEIRRYQIIYKLFEDIELALHGMLEPKFANRVIGVAEVRQIFRIPRSGLIAGCMIRNGVARRNAKARVKRGDKLTVESVAVASLKRFQEDVREVRAGFECGIGLDGVSEYEEGDLIEFFVRERVN
;
A
#
# COMPACT_ATOMS: atom_id res chain seq x y z
N MET A 1 36.55 9.39 -50.72
CA MET A 1 36.73 8.29 -49.77
C MET A 1 36.18 8.82 -48.48
N GLU A 2 34.98 8.39 -48.12
CA GLU A 2 34.37 8.75 -46.84
C GLU A 2 35.25 8.14 -45.74
N GLU A 3 35.85 8.97 -44.90
CA GLU A 3 36.49 8.54 -43.66
C GLU A 3 35.38 8.05 -42.74
N SER A 4 35.10 6.74 -42.76
CA SER A 4 34.30 6.09 -41.74
C SER A 4 35.09 6.15 -40.44
N THR A 5 34.81 7.17 -39.64
CA THR A 5 35.30 7.29 -38.26
C THR A 5 34.65 6.15 -37.48
N ASN A 6 35.37 5.05 -37.28
CA ASN A 6 34.84 3.87 -36.59
C ASN A 6 34.70 4.22 -35.09
N GLU A 7 33.47 4.39 -34.64
CA GLU A 7 33.11 4.54 -33.24
C GLU A 7 33.27 3.20 -32.52
N ILE A 8 33.84 3.22 -31.31
CA ILE A 8 34.10 2.02 -30.52
C ILE A 8 33.51 2.18 -29.12
N LEU A 9 32.67 1.21 -28.75
CA LEU A 9 32.01 1.12 -27.46
C LEU A 9 32.92 0.49 -26.40
N ILE A 10 33.35 1.30 -25.42
CA ILE A 10 34.28 0.89 -24.36
C ILE A 10 33.50 0.73 -23.04
N PRO A 11 33.58 -0.42 -22.36
CA PRO A 11 33.03 -0.60 -21.00
C PRO A 11 33.75 0.26 -19.95
N ASP A 12 33.08 0.57 -18.83
CA ASP A 12 33.63 1.36 -17.71
C ASP A 12 34.99 0.85 -17.21
N TYR A 13 35.18 -0.46 -17.28
CA TYR A 13 36.43 -1.14 -16.97
C TYR A 13 36.72 -2.19 -18.04
N ILE A 14 37.90 -2.11 -18.65
CA ILE A 14 38.33 -3.06 -19.69
C ILE A 14 39.77 -3.50 -19.44
N VAL A 15 40.07 -4.77 -19.73
CA VAL A 15 41.44 -5.29 -19.68
C VAL A 15 42.21 -4.81 -20.91
N VAL A 16 43.47 -4.39 -20.77
CA VAL A 16 44.30 -3.88 -21.89
C VAL A 16 44.31 -4.83 -23.10
N ARG A 17 44.37 -6.15 -22.88
CA ARG A 17 44.26 -7.17 -23.95
C ARG A 17 42.91 -7.13 -24.68
N GLU A 18 41.83 -6.97 -23.92
CA GLU A 18 40.47 -6.93 -24.46
C GLU A 18 40.26 -5.63 -25.23
N LEU A 19 40.76 -4.50 -24.72
CA LEU A 19 40.77 -3.23 -25.44
C LEU A 19 41.49 -3.35 -26.79
N ALA A 20 42.67 -3.98 -26.81
CA ALA A 20 43.41 -4.22 -28.04
C ALA A 20 42.64 -5.10 -29.04
N THR A 21 41.88 -6.08 -28.53
CA THR A 21 41.03 -6.93 -29.36
C THR A 21 39.82 -6.15 -29.90
N LEU A 22 39.22 -5.29 -29.08
CA LEU A 22 38.07 -4.45 -29.41
C LEU A 22 38.37 -3.46 -30.53
N ILE A 23 39.57 -2.87 -30.53
CA ILE A 23 40.02 -1.92 -31.55
C ILE A 23 40.79 -2.58 -32.72
N GLU A 24 40.93 -3.91 -32.70
CA GLU A 24 41.67 -4.71 -33.68
C GLU A 24 43.15 -4.31 -33.86
N VAL A 25 43.81 -3.85 -32.78
CA VAL A 25 45.24 -3.45 -32.78
C VAL A 25 46.06 -4.42 -31.90
N SER A 26 47.37 -4.48 -32.13
CA SER A 26 48.27 -5.26 -31.28
C SER A 26 48.28 -4.76 -29.83
N PRO A 27 48.20 -5.63 -28.81
CA PRO A 27 48.32 -5.24 -27.40
C PRO A 27 49.59 -4.46 -27.08
N ILE A 28 50.66 -4.67 -27.87
CA ILE A 28 51.92 -3.95 -27.72
C ILE A 28 51.75 -2.47 -28.05
N ASP A 29 50.96 -2.14 -29.06
CA ASP A 29 50.79 -0.74 -29.48
C ASP A 29 49.86 0.00 -28.50
N VAL A 30 48.82 -0.65 -27.99
CA VAL A 30 48.00 -0.13 -26.88
C VAL A 30 48.85 0.15 -25.63
N MET A 31 49.75 -0.78 -25.25
CA MET A 31 50.66 -0.56 -24.12
C MET A 31 51.66 0.58 -24.37
N LYS A 32 52.15 0.77 -25.60
CA LYS A 32 53.04 1.90 -25.92
C LYS A 32 52.31 3.23 -25.75
N THR A 33 51.07 3.32 -26.22
CA THR A 33 50.23 4.52 -26.09
C THR A 33 49.87 4.80 -24.62
N LEU A 34 49.61 3.78 -23.82
CA LEU A 34 49.45 3.93 -22.37
C LEU A 34 50.71 4.49 -21.71
N ILE A 35 51.88 3.98 -22.09
CA ILE A 35 53.17 4.45 -21.56
C ILE A 35 53.49 5.89 -22.00
N SER A 36 53.16 6.29 -23.24
CA SER A 36 53.35 7.68 -23.70
C SER A 36 52.44 8.66 -22.94
N ASN A 37 51.26 8.22 -22.53
CA ASN A 37 50.34 8.96 -21.66
C ASN A 37 50.67 8.84 -20.16
N GLY A 38 51.83 8.24 -19.81
CA GLY A 38 52.33 8.18 -18.44
C GLY A 38 51.75 7.08 -17.57
N ILE A 39 50.97 6.16 -18.14
CA ILE A 39 50.28 5.07 -17.42
C ILE A 39 51.01 3.75 -17.69
N MET A 40 51.67 3.21 -16.66
CA MET A 40 52.29 1.89 -16.75
C MET A 40 51.27 0.80 -16.43
N ALA A 41 50.66 0.22 -17.48
CA ALA A 41 49.73 -0.89 -17.35
C ALA A 41 50.26 -2.17 -18.01
N SER A 42 50.03 -3.32 -17.38
CA SER A 42 50.36 -4.63 -17.96
C SER A 42 49.23 -5.16 -18.87
N ILE A 43 49.53 -6.12 -19.76
CA ILE A 43 48.56 -6.68 -20.71
C ILE A 43 47.27 -7.24 -20.08
N ASN A 44 47.35 -7.71 -18.82
CA ASN A 44 46.23 -8.26 -18.06
C ASN A 44 45.65 -7.28 -17.04
N GLN A 45 46.13 -6.04 -17.02
CA GLN A 45 45.65 -5.03 -16.10
C GLN A 45 44.33 -4.46 -16.63
N THR A 46 43.39 -4.27 -15.71
CA THR A 46 42.15 -3.54 -15.97
C THR A 46 42.42 -2.05 -15.88
N ILE A 47 41.93 -1.31 -16.85
CA ILE A 47 41.97 0.15 -16.92
C ILE A 47 40.52 0.67 -16.99
N ASP A 48 40.33 1.90 -16.52
CA ASP A 48 39.08 2.64 -16.54
C ASP A 48 38.80 3.24 -17.92
N TYR A 49 37.53 3.60 -18.17
CA TYR A 49 37.07 4.19 -19.43
C TYR A 49 37.89 5.41 -19.84
N ASP A 50 38.16 6.37 -18.94
CA ASP A 50 38.90 7.59 -19.27
C ASP A 50 40.30 7.28 -19.82
N THR A 51 41.00 6.35 -19.18
CA THR A 51 42.32 5.88 -19.64
C THR A 51 42.22 5.16 -20.98
N ALA A 52 41.19 4.32 -21.16
CA ALA A 52 40.98 3.58 -22.40
C ALA A 52 40.60 4.52 -23.56
N ALA A 53 39.74 5.50 -23.32
CA ALA A 53 39.26 6.47 -24.29
C ALA A 53 40.41 7.29 -24.89
N ILE A 54 41.32 7.79 -24.05
CA ILE A 54 42.52 8.53 -24.50
C ILE A 54 43.36 7.68 -25.47
N VAL A 55 43.55 6.39 -25.16
CA VAL A 55 44.36 5.48 -25.99
C VAL A 55 43.65 5.16 -27.30
N VAL A 56 42.33 4.98 -27.27
CA VAL A 56 41.51 4.70 -28.47
C VAL A 56 41.47 5.91 -29.40
N GLU A 57 41.34 7.12 -28.84
CA GLU A 57 41.37 8.39 -29.58
C GLU A 57 42.73 8.65 -30.23
N GLU A 58 43.84 8.41 -29.51
CA GLU A 58 45.19 8.59 -30.06
C GLU A 58 45.53 7.56 -31.15
N LEU A 59 44.85 6.40 -31.14
CA LEU A 59 44.93 5.39 -32.19
C LEU A 59 43.98 5.67 -33.37
N GLY A 60 43.23 6.77 -33.33
CA GLY A 60 42.41 7.27 -34.45
C GLY A 60 40.96 6.79 -34.47
N PHE A 61 40.44 6.25 -33.37
CA PHE A 61 39.06 5.82 -33.21
C PHE A 61 38.28 6.77 -32.30
N LEU A 62 36.95 6.86 -32.45
CA LEU A 62 36.11 7.62 -31.53
C LEU A 62 35.69 6.70 -30.38
N ALA A 63 36.12 7.02 -29.16
CA ALA A 63 35.70 6.31 -27.97
C ALA A 63 34.29 6.77 -27.56
N LYS A 64 33.38 5.83 -27.35
CA LYS A 64 32.09 6.04 -26.70
C LYS A 64 31.96 5.11 -25.51
N SER A 65 31.42 5.61 -24.40
CA SER A 65 31.17 4.76 -23.25
C SER A 65 30.01 3.81 -23.54
N ALA A 66 30.22 2.52 -23.31
CA ALA A 66 29.19 1.50 -23.48
C ALA A 66 28.06 1.66 -22.45
N SER A 67 28.34 2.20 -21.26
CA SER A 67 27.32 2.47 -20.25
C SER A 67 26.48 3.69 -20.63
N GLU A 68 27.11 4.76 -21.12
CA GLU A 68 26.40 5.96 -21.61
C GLU A 68 25.56 5.65 -22.85
N GLU A 69 26.08 4.88 -23.80
CA GLU A 69 25.34 4.54 -25.02
C GLU A 69 24.18 3.58 -24.71
N ALA A 70 24.35 2.64 -23.76
CA ALA A 70 23.25 1.81 -23.27
C ALA A 70 22.19 2.64 -22.52
N ALA A 71 22.60 3.62 -21.72
CA ALA A 71 21.69 4.53 -21.03
C ALA A 71 20.91 5.40 -22.04
N ALA A 72 21.59 5.94 -23.05
CA ALA A 72 20.99 6.73 -24.12
C ALA A 72 20.00 5.90 -24.94
N GLN A 73 20.36 4.68 -25.34
CA GLN A 73 19.44 3.77 -26.05
C GLN A 73 18.23 3.38 -25.18
N ALA A 74 18.44 3.17 -23.87
CA ALA A 74 17.35 2.90 -22.96
C ALA A 74 16.43 4.11 -22.78
N GLU A 75 16.98 5.32 -22.77
CA GLU A 75 16.22 6.57 -22.70
C GLU A 75 15.45 6.85 -24.00
N GLU A 76 16.07 6.60 -25.17
CA GLU A 76 15.44 6.72 -26.49
C GLU A 76 14.27 5.74 -26.62
N LYS A 77 14.48 4.46 -26.28
CA LYS A 77 13.41 3.47 -26.26
C LYS A 77 12.28 3.85 -25.30
N ARG A 78 12.62 4.37 -24.11
CA ARG A 78 11.61 4.89 -23.17
C ARG A 78 10.89 6.10 -23.76
N ALA A 79 11.57 6.98 -24.50
CA ALA A 79 10.93 8.12 -25.16
C ALA A 79 9.93 7.66 -26.24
N GLU A 80 10.30 6.67 -27.06
CA GLU A 80 9.40 6.05 -28.04
C GLU A 80 8.16 5.45 -27.37
N GLU A 81 8.35 4.67 -26.30
CA GLU A 81 7.24 4.09 -25.51
C GLU A 81 6.35 5.17 -24.87
N ARG A 82 6.90 6.34 -24.47
CA ARG A 82 6.12 7.49 -23.97
C ARG A 82 5.27 8.11 -25.07
N GLU A 83 5.85 8.29 -26.25
CA GLU A 83 5.17 8.84 -27.41
C GLU A 83 4.01 7.93 -27.83
N GLU A 84 4.21 6.61 -27.86
CA GLU A 84 3.14 5.64 -28.12
C GLU A 84 1.99 5.70 -27.09
N LYS A 85 2.32 5.85 -25.80
CA LYS A 85 1.33 5.92 -24.70
C LYS A 85 0.31 7.04 -24.91
N TRP A 86 0.73 8.23 -25.34
CA TRP A 86 -0.16 9.35 -25.64
C TRP A 86 -0.61 9.44 -27.10
N SER A 87 0.10 8.82 -28.05
CA SER A 87 -0.26 8.80 -29.47
C SER A 87 -1.66 8.20 -29.71
N SER A 88 -2.04 7.19 -28.92
CA SER A 88 -3.40 6.63 -28.93
C SER A 88 -4.51 7.64 -28.56
N MET A 89 -4.19 8.73 -27.84
CA MET A 89 -5.15 9.79 -27.52
C MET A 89 -5.45 10.72 -28.69
N TYR A 90 -4.53 10.83 -29.64
CA TYR A 90 -4.62 11.72 -30.82
C TYR A 90 -4.71 10.93 -32.13
N GLU A 91 -5.00 9.63 -32.06
CA GLU A 91 -5.08 8.75 -33.22
C GLU A 91 -6.14 9.27 -34.20
N GLY A 92 -5.68 9.70 -35.39
CA GLY A 92 -6.52 10.31 -36.43
C GLY A 92 -6.57 11.85 -36.43
N GLU A 93 -5.86 12.52 -35.52
CA GLU A 93 -5.71 13.97 -35.51
C GLU A 93 -4.46 14.43 -36.29
N THR A 94 -4.49 15.64 -36.85
CA THR A 94 -3.35 16.15 -37.63
C THR A 94 -2.29 16.76 -36.71
N PRO A 95 -0.98 16.65 -37.00
CA PRO A 95 0.07 17.25 -36.19
C PRO A 95 -0.13 18.75 -35.92
N ASP A 96 -0.64 19.51 -36.90
CA ASP A 96 -0.92 20.95 -36.77
C ASP A 96 -2.05 21.30 -35.78
N SER A 97 -2.86 20.31 -35.38
CA SER A 97 -3.93 20.48 -34.40
C SER A 97 -3.47 20.30 -32.95
N LEU A 98 -2.24 19.80 -32.77
CA LEU A 98 -1.63 19.58 -31.47
C LEU A 98 -0.94 20.87 -31.00
N THR A 99 -1.38 21.34 -29.85
CA THR A 99 -0.85 22.55 -29.19
C THR A 99 -0.22 22.20 -27.85
N PRO A 100 0.84 22.91 -27.41
CA PRO A 100 1.41 22.71 -26.08
C PRO A 100 0.35 22.87 -24.99
N ARG A 101 0.31 21.92 -24.05
CA ARG A 101 -0.61 21.97 -22.89
C ARG A 101 0.18 22.05 -21.58
N PRO A 102 -0.46 22.49 -20.48
CA PRO A 102 0.15 22.42 -19.15
C PRO A 102 0.61 20.99 -18.82
N PRO A 103 1.84 20.77 -18.32
CA PRO A 103 2.24 19.43 -17.87
C PRO A 103 1.44 19.02 -16.63
N ILE A 104 1.08 17.75 -16.57
CA ILE A 104 0.50 17.09 -15.38
C ILE A 104 1.65 16.46 -14.61
N ILE A 105 1.83 16.86 -13.36
CA ILE A 105 2.98 16.53 -12.53
C ILE A 105 2.49 15.80 -11.30
N THR A 106 2.87 14.54 -11.12
CA THR A 106 2.53 13.81 -9.88
C THR A 106 3.63 13.99 -8.85
N ILE A 107 3.27 14.11 -7.57
CA ILE A 107 4.23 14.10 -6.47
C ILE A 107 4.20 12.75 -5.77
N LEU A 108 5.38 12.13 -5.68
CA LEU A 108 5.60 10.80 -5.14
C LEU A 108 6.68 10.83 -4.05
N GLY A 109 6.66 9.87 -3.13
CA GLY A 109 7.66 9.75 -2.07
C GLY A 109 7.11 9.23 -0.74
N HIS A 110 8.00 9.01 0.23
CA HIS A 110 7.65 8.48 1.55
C HIS A 110 6.79 9.43 2.39
N VAL A 111 6.09 8.87 3.38
CA VAL A 111 5.35 9.62 4.39
C VAL A 111 6.30 10.60 5.09
N ASP A 112 5.83 11.79 5.46
CA ASP A 112 6.60 12.82 6.17
C ASP A 112 7.87 13.34 5.46
N HIS A 113 8.06 13.05 4.18
CA HIS A 113 9.12 13.68 3.36
C HIS A 113 8.76 15.09 2.85
N GLY A 114 7.61 15.65 3.26
CA GLY A 114 7.25 17.03 2.94
C GLY A 114 6.56 17.24 1.58
N LYS A 115 5.95 16.20 0.99
CA LYS A 115 5.16 16.30 -0.25
C LYS A 115 4.06 17.37 -0.15
N THR A 116 3.18 17.25 0.85
CA THR A 116 2.06 18.19 1.05
C THR A 116 2.57 19.60 1.33
N THR A 117 3.65 19.73 2.12
CA THR A 117 4.29 21.02 2.43
C THR A 117 4.87 21.68 1.19
N LEU A 118 5.56 20.93 0.32
CA LEU A 118 6.05 21.44 -0.96
C LEU A 118 4.90 22.03 -1.79
N LEU A 119 3.78 21.31 -1.82
CA LEU A 119 2.62 21.72 -2.60
C LEU A 119 1.90 22.92 -2.03
N ASP A 120 1.78 22.99 -0.72
CA ASP A 120 1.26 24.16 -0.02
C ASP A 120 2.07 25.42 -0.34
N THR A 121 3.39 25.31 -0.32
CA THR A 121 4.27 26.44 -0.63
C THR A 121 4.16 26.85 -2.09
N ILE A 122 4.10 25.90 -3.04
CA ILE A 122 3.85 26.18 -4.47
C ILE A 122 2.49 26.88 -4.66
N ARG A 123 1.47 26.45 -3.93
CA ARG A 123 0.10 27.00 -4.01
C ARG A 123 -0.07 28.31 -3.27
N LYS A 124 0.88 28.68 -2.40
CA LYS A 124 0.72 29.77 -1.41
C LYS A 124 -0.52 29.55 -0.52
N THR A 125 -0.80 28.30 -0.18
CA THR A 125 -1.90 27.86 0.71
C THR A 125 -1.36 27.07 1.89
N ALA A 126 -2.17 26.83 2.93
CA ALA A 126 -1.80 26.01 4.08
C ALA A 126 -2.83 24.88 4.28
N VAL A 127 -2.80 23.86 3.41
CA VAL A 127 -3.70 22.70 3.48
C VAL A 127 -3.20 21.66 4.47
N ALA A 128 -1.88 21.45 4.60
CA ALA A 128 -1.25 20.51 5.52
C ALA A 128 -1.61 20.78 6.99
N GLU A 129 -1.82 22.05 7.38
CA GLU A 129 -2.25 22.41 8.74
C GLU A 129 -3.74 22.09 9.01
N GLY A 130 -4.55 21.96 7.97
CA GLY A 130 -5.98 21.68 8.05
C GLY A 130 -6.36 20.20 7.94
N GLU A 131 -5.46 19.35 7.44
CA GLU A 131 -5.70 17.91 7.28
C GLU A 131 -5.62 17.17 8.62
N ALA A 132 -6.58 16.27 8.84
CA ALA A 132 -6.62 15.48 10.06
C ALA A 132 -5.40 14.56 10.16
N GLY A 133 -4.57 14.78 11.18
CA GLY A 133 -3.33 14.04 11.37
C GLY A 133 -2.13 14.56 10.57
N GLY A 134 -2.27 15.68 9.83
CA GLY A 134 -1.19 16.30 9.07
C GLY A 134 -0.71 15.49 7.84
N ILE A 135 -1.55 14.60 7.31
CA ILE A 135 -1.21 13.72 6.18
C ILE A 135 -2.25 13.79 5.05
N THR A 136 -1.77 13.79 3.80
CA THR A 136 -2.61 13.68 2.60
C THR A 136 -3.20 12.25 2.53
N GLN A 137 -4.53 12.14 2.60
CA GLN A 137 -5.26 10.85 2.54
C GLN A 137 -6.13 10.70 1.27
N HIS A 138 -6.16 11.72 0.40
CA HIS A 138 -6.92 11.76 -0.85
C HIS A 138 -6.05 12.24 -2.01
N ILE A 139 -6.37 11.83 -3.25
CA ILE A 139 -5.70 12.44 -4.41
C ILE A 139 -6.31 13.81 -4.68
N GLY A 140 -5.47 14.84 -4.65
CA GLY A 140 -5.84 16.21 -5.02
C GLY A 140 -5.26 16.60 -6.37
N ALA A 141 -5.95 17.49 -7.10
CA ALA A 141 -5.41 18.08 -8.32
C ALA A 141 -5.57 19.61 -8.30
N TYR A 142 -4.50 20.35 -8.63
CA TYR A 142 -4.52 21.81 -8.65
C TYR A 142 -3.55 22.37 -9.68
N GLN A 143 -3.73 23.65 -9.98
CA GLN A 143 -2.90 24.38 -10.94
C GLN A 143 -2.13 25.49 -10.25
N ALA A 144 -0.86 25.64 -10.62
CA ALA A 144 -0.02 26.78 -10.25
C ALA A 144 0.48 27.49 -11.51
N GLN A 145 0.76 28.79 -11.40
CA GLN A 145 1.39 29.56 -12.47
C GLN A 145 2.82 29.91 -12.09
N HIS A 146 3.73 29.72 -13.04
CA HIS A 146 5.12 30.14 -12.95
C HIS A 146 5.56 30.65 -14.32
N ASP A 147 6.11 31.85 -14.38
CA ASP A 147 6.56 32.51 -15.62
C ASP A 147 5.56 32.47 -16.79
N GLY A 148 4.28 32.70 -16.47
CA GLY A 148 3.20 32.70 -17.44
C GLY A 148 2.80 31.31 -17.97
N ARG A 149 3.48 30.26 -17.53
CA ARG A 149 3.12 28.86 -17.79
C ARG A 149 2.29 28.30 -16.64
N THR A 150 1.33 27.46 -17.00
CA THR A 150 0.50 26.75 -16.01
C THR A 150 1.06 25.35 -15.83
N LEU A 151 1.13 24.90 -14.58
CA LEU A 151 1.57 23.57 -14.18
C LEU A 151 0.43 22.92 -13.40
N THR A 152 0.07 21.69 -13.75
CA THR A 152 -0.99 20.95 -13.06
C THR A 152 -0.35 19.89 -12.18
N PHE A 153 -0.63 19.89 -10.90
CA PHE A 153 -0.07 18.94 -9.96
C PHE A 153 -1.12 17.96 -9.46
N LEU A 154 -0.73 16.70 -9.31
CA LEU A 154 -1.46 15.63 -8.66
C LEU A 154 -0.76 15.31 -7.34
N ASP A 155 -1.44 15.58 -6.23
CA ASP A 155 -0.96 15.19 -4.90
C ASP A 155 -1.41 13.76 -4.61
N THR A 156 -0.47 12.85 -4.33
CA THR A 156 -0.78 11.46 -4.03
C THR A 156 -0.44 11.11 -2.57
N PRO A 157 -1.29 10.34 -1.87
CA PRO A 157 -0.99 9.89 -0.52
C PRO A 157 0.31 9.07 -0.41
N GLY A 158 1.07 9.31 0.67
CA GLY A 158 2.36 8.66 0.92
C GLY A 158 2.29 7.29 1.59
N HIS A 159 1.15 6.91 2.17
CA HIS A 159 1.03 5.67 2.97
C HIS A 159 1.04 4.42 2.07
N GLU A 160 1.68 3.34 2.54
CA GLU A 160 1.73 2.02 1.88
C GLU A 160 0.36 1.53 1.39
N ALA A 161 -0.70 1.53 2.21
CA ALA A 161 -2.07 1.16 1.81
C ALA A 161 -2.59 1.88 0.54
N PHE A 162 -2.04 3.05 0.18
CA PHE A 162 -2.42 3.82 -1.00
C PHE A 162 -1.56 3.55 -2.26
N THR A 163 -0.89 2.39 -2.36
CA THR A 163 -0.17 1.96 -3.57
C THR A 163 -0.98 2.14 -4.86
N ALA A 164 -2.25 1.71 -4.86
CA ALA A 164 -3.12 1.85 -6.03
C ALA A 164 -3.36 3.32 -6.42
N MET A 165 -3.39 4.24 -5.45
CA MET A 165 -3.50 5.68 -5.72
C MET A 165 -2.22 6.23 -6.37
N ARG A 166 -1.04 5.82 -5.89
CA ARG A 166 0.25 6.20 -6.50
C ARG A 166 0.38 5.73 -7.94
N ALA A 167 0.03 4.46 -8.20
CA ALA A 167 0.06 3.91 -9.55
C ALA A 167 -0.83 4.70 -10.51
N ARG A 168 -2.04 5.10 -10.08
CA ARG A 168 -2.95 5.93 -10.88
C ARG A 168 -2.40 7.34 -11.13
N GLY A 169 -1.86 7.99 -10.09
CA GLY A 169 -1.23 9.30 -10.22
C GLY A 169 -0.07 9.29 -11.22
N ALA A 170 0.78 8.26 -11.16
CA ALA A 170 1.87 8.05 -12.10
C ALA A 170 1.39 7.79 -13.54
N GLN A 171 0.37 6.95 -13.73
CA GLN A 171 -0.13 6.65 -15.07
C GLN A 171 -0.69 7.87 -15.80
N GLY A 172 -1.38 8.76 -15.09
CA GLY A 172 -2.00 9.97 -15.64
C GLY A 172 -1.09 11.20 -15.71
N ALA A 173 0.14 11.12 -15.21
CA ALA A 173 1.09 12.23 -15.18
C ALA A 173 2.05 12.20 -16.38
N ASP A 174 2.45 13.41 -16.79
CA ASP A 174 3.48 13.64 -17.80
C ASP A 174 4.88 13.70 -17.17
N ILE A 175 4.98 14.09 -15.88
CA ILE A 175 6.23 14.19 -15.11
C ILE A 175 5.98 13.71 -13.67
N ALA A 176 6.95 13.06 -13.05
CA ALA A 176 6.90 12.66 -11.64
C ALA A 176 7.97 13.39 -10.83
N ILE A 177 7.57 13.99 -9.71
CA ILE A 177 8.48 14.51 -8.69
C ILE A 177 8.69 13.43 -7.64
N LEU A 178 9.92 12.95 -7.48
CA LEU A 178 10.29 12.07 -6.38
C LEU A 178 10.82 12.91 -5.20
N VAL A 179 10.04 12.96 -4.12
CA VAL A 179 10.38 13.73 -2.91
C VAL A 179 11.12 12.87 -1.90
N VAL A 180 12.35 13.26 -1.59
CA VAL A 180 13.22 12.55 -0.64
C VAL A 180 13.74 13.52 0.40
N ALA A 181 13.50 13.26 1.68
CA ALA A 181 13.98 14.14 2.73
C ALA A 181 15.49 13.97 2.95
N ALA A 182 16.22 15.08 3.09
CA ALA A 182 17.67 15.09 3.27
C ALA A 182 18.13 14.52 4.62
N ASP A 183 17.25 14.50 5.62
CA ASP A 183 17.51 13.97 6.96
C ASP A 183 17.26 12.46 7.08
N ASP A 184 16.34 11.91 6.28
CA ASP A 184 15.93 10.50 6.29
C ASP A 184 16.59 9.67 5.17
N GLY A 185 16.66 10.21 3.96
CA GLY A 185 17.16 9.52 2.76
C GLY A 185 16.15 8.58 2.11
N VAL A 186 16.64 7.61 1.34
CA VAL A 186 15.80 6.68 0.57
C VAL A 186 15.18 5.61 1.47
N MET A 187 13.84 5.59 1.50
CA MET A 187 13.03 4.64 2.26
C MET A 187 12.38 3.57 1.36
N PRO A 188 11.84 2.45 1.91
CA PRO A 188 11.17 1.41 1.13
C PRO A 188 10.06 1.94 0.22
N THR A 189 9.18 2.82 0.72
CA THR A 189 8.12 3.42 -0.12
C THR A 189 8.67 4.39 -1.17
N THR A 190 9.88 4.93 -0.99
CA THR A 190 10.56 5.73 -2.03
C THR A 190 10.93 4.84 -3.21
N ARG A 191 11.42 3.62 -2.94
CA ARG A 191 11.70 2.62 -3.99
C ARG A 191 10.42 2.18 -4.70
N GLU A 192 9.37 1.90 -3.94
CA GLU A 192 8.05 1.57 -4.52
C GLU A 192 7.50 2.71 -5.40
N ALA A 193 7.62 3.95 -4.93
CA ALA A 193 7.22 5.13 -5.69
C ALA A 193 8.02 5.29 -6.99
N LEU A 194 9.33 5.02 -6.94
CA LEU A 194 10.21 4.99 -8.11
C LEU A 194 9.79 3.88 -9.09
N ASP A 195 9.46 2.69 -8.60
CA ASP A 195 8.99 1.57 -9.44
C ASP A 195 7.69 1.91 -10.17
N HIS A 196 6.76 2.61 -9.52
CA HIS A 196 5.54 3.10 -10.17
C HIS A 196 5.83 4.13 -11.26
N ALA A 197 6.72 5.10 -11.01
CA ALA A 197 7.11 6.09 -12.01
C ALA A 197 7.78 5.43 -13.23
N ARG A 198 8.65 4.44 -12.99
CA ARG A 198 9.30 3.63 -14.04
C ARG A 198 8.32 2.79 -14.83
N ALA A 199 7.41 2.09 -14.16
CA ALA A 199 6.38 1.28 -14.80
C ALA A 199 5.41 2.12 -15.63
N ALA A 200 5.15 3.37 -15.20
CA ALA A 200 4.36 4.32 -15.96
C ALA A 200 5.13 5.04 -17.08
N ASN A 201 6.45 4.79 -17.18
CA ASN A 201 7.40 5.42 -18.08
C ASN A 201 7.31 6.96 -18.04
N VAL A 202 7.35 7.53 -16.84
CA VAL A 202 7.25 8.98 -16.64
C VAL A 202 8.63 9.54 -16.30
N PRO A 203 9.09 10.66 -16.92
CA PRO A 203 10.32 11.35 -16.54
C PRO A 203 10.29 11.76 -15.07
N ILE A 204 11.42 11.58 -14.39
CA ILE A 204 11.54 11.77 -12.94
C ILE A 204 12.42 12.99 -12.66
N VAL A 205 11.91 13.91 -11.85
CA VAL A 205 12.68 15.01 -11.24
C VAL A 205 12.73 14.76 -9.74
N VAL A 206 13.91 14.88 -9.12
CA VAL A 206 14.06 14.63 -7.68
C VAL A 206 14.06 15.95 -6.92
N ALA A 207 13.21 16.05 -5.90
CA ALA A 207 13.21 17.15 -4.95
C ALA A 207 13.74 16.65 -3.61
N ILE A 208 14.93 17.12 -3.22
CA ILE A 208 15.57 16.78 -1.95
C ILE A 208 15.12 17.80 -0.90
N THR A 209 14.17 17.42 -0.05
CA THR A 209 13.50 18.31 0.91
C THR A 209 14.22 18.39 2.26
N LYS A 210 13.79 19.33 3.12
CA LYS A 210 14.25 19.50 4.52
C LYS A 210 15.75 19.83 4.65
N ILE A 211 16.30 20.60 3.71
CA ILE A 211 17.71 21.06 3.78
C ILE A 211 17.98 22.03 4.93
N ASP A 212 16.92 22.55 5.58
CA ASP A 212 16.97 23.39 6.77
C ASP A 212 17.40 22.61 8.03
N ARG A 213 17.27 21.27 8.02
CA ARG A 213 17.59 20.43 9.17
C ARG A 213 19.09 20.34 9.41
N ARG A 214 19.50 20.35 10.68
CA ARG A 214 20.93 20.27 11.06
C ARG A 214 21.62 18.97 10.63
N ASN A 215 20.86 17.90 10.49
CA ASN A 215 21.32 16.58 10.04
C ASN A 215 21.01 16.34 8.55
N ALA A 216 20.58 17.35 7.80
CA ALA A 216 20.35 17.22 6.36
C ALA A 216 21.66 16.88 5.64
N ASN A 217 21.62 15.85 4.79
CA ASN A 217 22.74 15.44 3.97
C ASN A 217 22.28 15.13 2.53
N PRO A 218 22.18 16.16 1.67
CA PRO A 218 21.77 15.99 0.28
C PRO A 218 22.71 15.07 -0.53
N ASP A 219 24.02 15.10 -0.24
CA ASP A 219 25.01 14.29 -0.95
C ASP A 219 24.79 12.79 -0.70
N LEU A 220 24.41 12.41 0.53
CA LEU A 220 24.04 11.03 0.84
C LEU A 220 22.80 10.58 0.07
N VAL A 221 21.81 11.47 -0.07
CA VAL A 221 20.60 11.17 -0.86
C VAL A 221 20.94 10.96 -2.33
N LYS A 222 21.80 11.80 -2.90
CA LYS A 222 22.29 11.63 -4.28
C LYS A 222 22.98 10.28 -4.48
N GLN A 223 23.85 9.87 -3.54
CA GLN A 223 24.50 8.55 -3.57
C GLN A 223 23.49 7.41 -3.55
N GLN A 224 22.53 7.44 -2.64
CA GLN A 224 21.51 6.40 -2.51
C GLN A 224 20.58 6.32 -3.73
N LEU A 225 20.30 7.44 -4.40
CA LEU A 225 19.50 7.48 -5.62
C LEU A 225 20.31 7.01 -6.84
N ALA A 226 21.61 7.30 -6.89
CA ALA A 226 22.51 6.76 -7.92
C ALA A 226 22.57 5.22 -7.86
N GLU A 227 22.57 4.62 -6.66
CA GLU A 227 22.45 3.16 -6.48
C GLU A 227 21.13 2.58 -7.02
N LEU A 228 20.11 3.42 -7.20
CA LEU A 228 18.83 3.06 -7.80
C LEU A 228 18.75 3.43 -9.28
N ASP A 229 19.87 3.68 -9.97
CA ASP A 229 19.95 4.11 -11.36
C ASP A 229 19.29 5.48 -11.65
N LEU A 230 19.24 6.37 -10.65
CA LEU A 230 18.95 7.79 -10.85
C LEU A 230 20.25 8.56 -10.67
N ILE A 231 20.99 8.76 -11.76
CA ILE A 231 22.27 9.46 -11.72
C ILE A 231 22.01 10.98 -11.77
N PRO A 232 22.52 11.74 -10.79
CA PRO A 232 22.39 13.20 -10.76
C PRO A 232 22.98 13.88 -12.01
N ASP A 233 22.38 14.99 -12.42
CA ASP A 233 22.85 15.82 -13.54
C ASP A 233 24.24 16.43 -13.32
N ASP A 234 24.63 16.67 -12.06
CA ASP A 234 25.99 17.12 -11.72
C ASP A 234 27.05 16.02 -11.79
N TRP A 235 26.65 14.75 -11.98
CA TRP A 235 27.53 13.58 -12.12
C TRP A 235 27.40 12.97 -13.53
N ASP A 236 27.22 13.82 -14.54
CA ASP A 236 26.99 13.43 -15.95
C ASP A 236 25.78 12.48 -16.14
N GLY A 237 24.82 12.52 -15.22
CA GLY A 237 23.55 11.80 -15.33
C GLY A 237 22.44 12.61 -16.01
N SER A 238 21.27 11.99 -16.17
CA SER A 238 20.08 12.63 -16.77
C SER A 238 19.02 13.06 -15.76
N THR A 239 19.19 12.74 -14.47
CA THR A 239 18.19 13.04 -13.44
C THR A 239 18.50 14.37 -12.75
N MET A 240 17.65 15.38 -12.96
CA MET A 240 17.74 16.64 -12.21
C MET A 240 17.40 16.42 -10.73
N MET A 241 18.36 16.72 -9.84
CA MET A 241 18.20 16.58 -8.40
C MET A 241 18.36 17.91 -7.67
N LEU A 242 17.25 18.46 -7.18
CA LEU A 242 17.19 19.83 -6.68
C LEU A 242 17.01 19.85 -5.16
N PRO A 243 17.97 20.43 -4.40
CA PRO A 243 17.83 20.64 -2.96
C PRO A 243 16.86 21.79 -2.67
N ILE A 244 15.83 21.53 -1.88
CA ILE A 244 14.79 22.50 -1.56
C ILE A 244 14.47 22.54 -0.05
N ASP A 245 14.08 23.72 0.40
CA ASP A 245 13.41 23.90 1.69
C ASP A 245 11.96 24.30 1.45
N SER A 246 11.06 23.36 1.66
CA SER A 246 9.62 23.57 1.47
C SER A 246 9.04 24.62 2.41
N LEU A 247 9.64 24.88 3.58
CA LEU A 247 9.11 25.85 4.55
C LEU A 247 9.54 27.29 4.23
N SER A 248 10.82 27.51 3.94
CA SER A 248 11.31 28.83 3.55
C SER A 248 10.98 29.18 2.10
N GLY A 249 10.73 28.18 1.26
CA GLY A 249 10.52 28.32 -0.18
C GLY A 249 11.81 28.32 -1.00
N GLN A 250 12.97 28.13 -0.37
CA GLN A 250 14.26 28.09 -1.06
C GLN A 250 14.32 26.91 -2.06
N GLY A 251 14.74 27.19 -3.30
CA GLY A 251 14.92 26.19 -4.35
C GLY A 251 13.62 25.75 -5.06
N ILE A 252 12.45 26.24 -4.63
CA ILE A 252 11.18 25.91 -5.29
C ILE A 252 11.09 26.56 -6.68
N GLU A 253 11.63 27.76 -6.86
CA GLU A 253 11.68 28.41 -8.19
C GLU A 253 12.50 27.56 -9.17
N ASP A 254 13.71 27.13 -8.76
CA ASP A 254 14.56 26.24 -9.55
C ASP A 254 13.86 24.91 -9.90
N LEU A 255 13.07 24.36 -8.97
CA LEU A 255 12.23 23.18 -9.23
C LEU A 255 11.15 23.42 -10.28
N LEU A 256 10.47 24.56 -10.25
CA LEU A 256 9.44 24.89 -11.23
C LEU A 256 10.05 25.13 -12.62
N GLU A 257 11.22 25.77 -12.69
CA GLU A 257 11.99 25.94 -13.93
C GLU A 257 12.43 24.60 -14.51
N ALA A 258 12.96 23.69 -13.68
CA ALA A 258 13.35 22.35 -14.11
C ALA A 258 12.17 21.55 -14.66
N LEU A 259 10.99 21.62 -14.02
CA LEU A 259 9.77 20.95 -14.51
C LEU A 259 9.33 21.49 -15.88
N ILE A 260 9.45 22.80 -16.09
CA ILE A 260 9.15 23.43 -17.39
C ILE A 260 10.15 22.95 -18.45
N LEU A 261 11.44 22.84 -18.11
CA LEU A 261 12.47 22.33 -19.01
C LEU A 261 12.20 20.88 -19.43
N VAL A 262 11.87 20.00 -18.49
CA VAL A 262 11.48 18.60 -18.78
C VAL A 262 10.24 18.56 -19.66
N ALA A 263 9.25 19.41 -19.38
CA ALA A 263 8.01 19.47 -20.15
C ALA A 263 8.26 19.85 -21.62
N ASP A 264 9.15 20.83 -21.86
CA ASP A 264 9.51 21.27 -23.20
C ASP A 264 10.30 20.21 -23.97
N ALA A 265 11.22 19.52 -23.29
CA ALA A 265 11.98 18.41 -23.89
C ALA A 265 11.07 17.26 -24.33
N ASN A 266 10.00 16.96 -23.56
CA ASN A 266 9.08 15.85 -23.83
C ASN A 266 7.88 16.21 -24.73
N ARG A 267 7.81 17.44 -25.25
CA ARG A 267 6.76 17.91 -26.19
C ARG A 267 5.33 17.58 -25.73
N ILE A 268 4.98 18.00 -24.53
CA ILE A 268 3.64 17.73 -23.96
C ILE A 268 2.58 18.56 -24.70
N VAL A 269 1.78 17.90 -25.54
CA VAL A 269 0.76 18.52 -26.40
C VAL A 269 -0.64 17.94 -26.17
N ALA A 270 -1.67 18.65 -26.60
CA ALA A 270 -3.03 18.15 -26.84
C ALA A 270 -3.79 18.99 -27.88
N ASN A 271 -4.94 18.48 -28.31
CA ASN A 271 -5.87 19.17 -29.20
C ASN A 271 -7.13 19.62 -28.45
N GLU A 272 -7.26 20.93 -28.23
CA GLU A 272 -8.43 21.49 -27.54
C GLU A 272 -9.76 21.24 -28.27
N THR A 273 -9.72 21.06 -29.59
CA THR A 273 -10.89 20.87 -30.47
C THR A 273 -11.17 19.41 -30.81
N GLY A 274 -10.29 18.51 -30.37
CA GLY A 274 -10.36 17.08 -30.62
C GLY A 274 -11.44 16.37 -29.80
N ALA A 275 -11.46 15.04 -29.90
CA ALA A 275 -12.36 14.22 -29.11
C ALA A 275 -12.01 14.32 -27.63
N LEU A 276 -13.01 14.60 -26.79
CA LEU A 276 -12.75 14.71 -25.36
C LEU A 276 -12.37 13.34 -24.77
N ARG A 277 -11.20 13.31 -24.13
CA ARG A 277 -10.75 12.21 -23.29
C ARG A 277 -10.18 12.75 -21.99
N GLY A 278 -10.46 12.06 -20.90
CA GLY A 278 -9.83 12.35 -19.62
C GLY A 278 -10.01 11.19 -18.66
N THR A 279 -9.48 11.36 -17.46
CA THR A 279 -9.55 10.36 -16.39
C THR A 279 -10.24 10.90 -15.15
N VAL A 280 -10.91 10.01 -14.41
CA VAL A 280 -11.48 10.32 -13.09
C VAL A 280 -10.36 10.29 -12.06
N ILE A 281 -10.13 11.40 -11.37
CA ILE A 281 -9.14 11.48 -10.29
C ILE A 281 -9.73 10.97 -8.98
N GLU A 282 -10.91 11.46 -8.62
CA GLU A 282 -11.58 11.11 -7.37
C GLU A 282 -13.09 11.35 -7.50
N ALA A 283 -13.89 10.66 -6.69
CA ALA A 283 -15.34 10.85 -6.65
C ALA A 283 -15.89 10.82 -5.22
N GLU A 284 -16.87 11.68 -4.96
CA GLU A 284 -17.50 11.84 -3.65
C GLU A 284 -19.02 12.03 -3.76
N VAL A 285 -19.73 11.79 -2.66
CA VAL A 285 -21.18 12.00 -2.59
C VAL A 285 -21.51 13.03 -1.51
N ASP A 286 -21.91 14.21 -1.93
CA ASP A 286 -22.37 15.27 -1.03
C ASP A 286 -23.90 15.25 -0.91
N ARG A 287 -24.42 15.42 0.32
CA ARG A 287 -25.86 15.39 0.60
C ARG A 287 -26.63 16.54 -0.06
N SER A 288 -26.01 17.71 -0.16
CA SER A 288 -26.64 18.94 -0.65
C SER A 288 -26.49 19.13 -2.16
N ARG A 289 -25.38 18.64 -2.72
CA ARG A 289 -25.04 18.83 -4.13
C ARG A 289 -25.31 17.58 -4.98
N GLY A 290 -25.27 16.39 -4.38
CA GLY A 290 -25.33 15.10 -5.06
C GLY A 290 -23.93 14.56 -5.37
N THR A 291 -23.84 13.63 -6.32
CA THR A 291 -22.57 13.03 -6.73
C THR A 291 -21.66 14.05 -7.43
N MET A 292 -20.45 14.20 -6.89
CA MET A 292 -19.38 15.00 -7.47
C MET A 292 -18.21 14.10 -7.88
N ALA A 293 -17.52 14.48 -8.95
CA ALA A 293 -16.30 13.81 -9.38
C ALA A 293 -15.28 14.83 -9.85
N THR A 294 -14.03 14.67 -9.41
CA THR A 294 -12.88 15.43 -9.90
C THR A 294 -12.34 14.72 -11.13
N LEU A 295 -12.43 15.40 -12.27
CA LEU A 295 -12.01 14.90 -13.57
C LEU A 295 -10.76 15.64 -14.03
N LEU A 296 -9.84 14.93 -14.67
CA LEU A 296 -8.68 15.51 -15.34
C LEU A 296 -8.85 15.37 -16.85
N VAL A 297 -9.03 16.50 -17.53
CA VAL A 297 -9.16 16.54 -19.00
C VAL A 297 -7.77 16.34 -19.60
N MET A 298 -7.60 15.38 -20.51
CA MET A 298 -6.32 15.08 -21.16
C MET A 298 -6.29 15.56 -22.62
N ASN A 299 -7.41 15.40 -23.34
CA ASN A 299 -7.60 15.90 -24.71
C ASN A 299 -9.02 16.49 -24.87
N GLY A 300 -9.20 17.39 -25.84
CA GLY A 300 -10.47 18.07 -26.11
C GLY A 300 -10.86 19.09 -25.03
N THR A 301 -12.07 19.64 -25.15
CA THR A 301 -12.61 20.63 -24.21
C THR A 301 -13.99 20.19 -23.69
N MET A 302 -14.16 20.16 -22.37
CA MET A 302 -15.47 19.90 -21.73
C MET A 302 -16.20 21.21 -21.47
N LYS A 303 -17.53 21.21 -21.59
CA LYS A 303 -18.39 22.34 -21.31
C LYS A 303 -19.52 21.97 -20.37
N ARG A 304 -20.04 23.00 -19.68
CA ARG A 304 -21.24 22.83 -18.86
C ARG A 304 -22.43 22.46 -19.76
N GLY A 305 -23.10 21.38 -19.40
CA GLY A 305 -24.24 20.84 -20.15
C GLY A 305 -23.90 19.64 -21.02
N ASP A 306 -22.62 19.26 -21.14
CA ASP A 306 -22.22 18.04 -21.85
C ASP A 306 -22.71 16.80 -21.08
N SER A 307 -23.04 15.76 -21.84
CA SER A 307 -23.40 14.45 -21.31
C SER A 307 -22.15 13.59 -21.30
N ILE A 308 -21.73 13.12 -20.12
CA ILE A 308 -20.50 12.35 -19.96
C ILE A 308 -20.78 10.93 -19.50
N VAL A 309 -19.91 10.02 -19.89
CA VAL A 309 -19.86 8.63 -19.42
C VAL A 309 -18.49 8.37 -18.84
N ALA A 310 -18.45 7.88 -17.60
CA ALA A 310 -17.24 7.53 -16.87
C ALA A 310 -17.40 6.09 -16.34
N GLY A 311 -16.85 5.12 -17.08
CA GLY A 311 -17.08 3.69 -16.81
C GLY A 311 -18.56 3.33 -16.83
N SER A 312 -19.05 2.77 -15.72
CA SER A 312 -20.46 2.43 -15.50
C SER A 312 -21.29 3.58 -14.91
N SER A 313 -20.74 4.79 -14.75
CA SER A 313 -21.47 5.99 -14.32
C SER A 313 -21.71 6.93 -15.50
N TYR A 314 -22.81 7.68 -15.47
CA TYR A 314 -23.14 8.65 -16.50
C TYR A 314 -23.85 9.87 -15.92
N GLY A 315 -23.85 10.96 -16.66
CA GLY A 315 -24.65 12.10 -16.27
C GLY A 315 -24.42 13.33 -17.11
N LYS A 316 -25.25 14.34 -16.86
CA LYS A 316 -25.14 15.63 -17.51
C LYS A 316 -24.44 16.60 -16.58
N VAL A 317 -23.41 17.28 -17.09
CA VAL A 317 -22.62 18.26 -16.35
C VAL A 317 -23.50 19.46 -15.98
N LYS A 318 -23.96 19.53 -14.73
CA LYS A 318 -24.80 20.62 -14.21
C LYS A 318 -23.97 21.82 -13.81
N ALA A 319 -22.83 21.58 -13.17
CA ALA A 319 -21.89 22.60 -12.72
C ALA A 319 -20.46 22.06 -12.80
N MET A 320 -19.51 22.97 -12.96
CA MET A 320 -18.08 22.68 -12.96
C MET A 320 -17.36 23.70 -12.09
N PHE A 321 -16.37 23.25 -11.33
CA PHE A 321 -15.55 24.08 -10.46
C PHE A 321 -14.07 23.78 -10.70
N ASP A 322 -13.24 24.81 -10.70
CA ASP A 322 -11.77 24.65 -10.72
C ASP A 322 -11.22 24.19 -9.35
N SER A 323 -9.91 23.98 -9.27
CA SER A 323 -9.23 23.57 -8.03
C SER A 323 -9.32 24.59 -6.89
N ALA A 324 -9.70 25.85 -7.18
CA ALA A 324 -9.94 26.89 -6.18
C ALA A 324 -11.42 26.97 -5.75
N GLY A 325 -12.27 26.09 -6.29
CA GLY A 325 -13.71 26.06 -6.03
C GLY A 325 -14.51 27.12 -6.79
N LYS A 326 -13.89 27.82 -7.74
CA LYS A 326 -14.57 28.83 -8.56
C LYS A 326 -15.28 28.16 -9.72
N ALA A 327 -16.51 28.61 -10.00
CA ALA A 327 -17.30 28.05 -11.09
C ALA A 327 -16.66 28.34 -12.47
N VAL A 328 -16.57 27.31 -13.30
CA VAL A 328 -16.04 27.38 -14.67
C VAL A 328 -17.05 26.90 -15.69
N HIS A 329 -16.95 27.42 -16.92
CA HIS A 329 -17.87 27.06 -18.02
C HIS A 329 -17.25 26.13 -19.06
N ARG A 330 -15.92 26.10 -19.13
CA ARG A 330 -15.12 25.27 -20.03
C ARG A 330 -13.94 24.71 -19.24
N ALA A 331 -13.60 23.45 -19.47
CA ALA A 331 -12.38 22.82 -18.98
C ALA A 331 -11.53 22.41 -20.19
N ILE A 332 -10.31 22.96 -20.25
CA ILE A 332 -9.33 22.72 -21.30
C ILE A 332 -8.42 21.55 -20.95
N PRO A 333 -7.60 21.02 -21.89
CA PRO A 333 -6.62 19.97 -21.58
C PRO A 333 -5.72 20.34 -20.39
N SER A 334 -5.38 19.32 -19.60
CA SER A 334 -4.68 19.38 -18.31
C SER A 334 -5.41 20.11 -17.18
N MET A 335 -6.63 20.61 -17.38
CA MET A 335 -7.35 21.28 -16.29
C MET A 335 -8.07 20.25 -15.40
N PRO A 336 -7.78 20.21 -14.09
CA PRO A 336 -8.58 19.46 -13.14
C PRO A 336 -9.89 20.22 -12.86
N VAL A 337 -11.01 19.51 -12.94
CA VAL A 337 -12.34 20.11 -12.80
C VAL A 337 -13.25 19.21 -11.97
N ALA A 338 -13.83 19.78 -10.92
CA ALA A 338 -14.85 19.11 -10.12
C ALA A 338 -16.21 19.28 -10.82
N VAL A 339 -16.81 18.17 -11.21
CA VAL A 339 -18.06 18.10 -11.96
C VAL A 339 -19.19 17.64 -11.05
N LEU A 340 -20.34 18.30 -11.19
CA LEU A 340 -21.59 17.87 -10.58
C LEU A 340 -22.59 17.37 -11.63
N GLY A 341 -23.26 16.25 -11.33
CA GLY A 341 -24.44 15.80 -12.11
C GLY A 341 -24.42 14.35 -12.58
N LEU A 342 -23.46 13.55 -12.10
CA LEU A 342 -23.40 12.11 -12.32
C LEU A 342 -24.48 11.36 -11.51
N ASP A 343 -24.92 10.20 -12.00
CA ASP A 343 -25.89 9.34 -11.32
C ASP A 343 -25.30 8.62 -10.11
N SER A 344 -24.08 8.11 -10.26
CA SER A 344 -23.29 7.43 -9.23
C SER A 344 -21.84 7.89 -9.26
N PRO A 345 -21.10 7.81 -8.12
CA PRO A 345 -19.69 8.15 -8.09
C PRO A 345 -18.90 7.16 -8.97
N PRO A 346 -18.18 7.63 -10.01
CA PRO A 346 -17.37 6.75 -10.85
C PRO A 346 -16.14 6.23 -10.09
N ALA A 347 -15.62 5.08 -10.52
CA ALA A 347 -14.38 4.56 -9.99
C ALA A 347 -13.18 5.43 -10.41
N PRO A 348 -12.24 5.76 -9.50
CA PRO A 348 -11.06 6.53 -9.85
C PRO A 348 -10.11 5.77 -10.79
N GLY A 349 -9.49 6.50 -11.71
CA GLY A 349 -8.63 6.00 -12.78
C GLY A 349 -9.38 5.60 -14.06
N VAL A 350 -10.71 5.55 -14.02
CA VAL A 350 -11.51 5.21 -15.20
C VAL A 350 -11.54 6.39 -16.18
N MET A 351 -11.43 6.06 -17.47
CA MET A 351 -11.55 7.04 -18.54
C MET A 351 -12.98 7.54 -18.67
N PHE A 352 -13.13 8.82 -18.98
CA PHE A 352 -14.41 9.42 -19.33
C PHE A 352 -14.39 10.06 -20.71
N GLU A 353 -15.57 10.09 -21.32
CA GLU A 353 -15.80 10.62 -22.67
C GLU A 353 -17.13 11.37 -22.73
N ILE A 354 -17.28 12.24 -23.72
CA ILE A 354 -18.55 12.91 -24.02
C ILE A 354 -19.41 11.98 -24.87
N ALA A 355 -20.64 11.74 -24.42
CA ALA A 355 -21.67 11.09 -25.21
C ALA A 355 -22.47 12.12 -26.03
N PRO A 356 -22.98 11.75 -27.22
CA PRO A 356 -23.78 12.65 -28.06
C PRO A 356 -25.06 13.17 -27.38
N ASP A 357 -25.69 12.35 -26.54
CA ASP A 357 -26.91 12.69 -25.82
C ASP A 357 -27.06 11.90 -24.50
N ASP A 358 -28.00 12.32 -23.64
CA ASP A 358 -28.23 11.67 -22.34
C ASP A 358 -28.67 10.20 -22.46
N LYS A 359 -29.29 9.81 -23.58
CA LYS A 359 -29.84 8.46 -23.77
C LYS A 359 -28.74 7.48 -24.16
N THR A 360 -27.87 7.88 -25.07
CA THR A 360 -26.66 7.16 -25.47
C THR A 360 -25.73 7.00 -24.28
N ALA A 361 -25.53 8.06 -23.49
CA ALA A 361 -24.76 8.00 -22.25
C ALA A 361 -25.26 6.92 -21.28
N ARG A 362 -26.59 6.92 -21.03
CA ARG A 362 -27.24 5.93 -20.16
C ARG A 362 -27.09 4.50 -20.67
N ASN A 363 -27.29 4.29 -21.97
CA ASN A 363 -27.21 2.95 -22.55
C ASN A 363 -25.78 2.40 -22.48
N LEU A 364 -24.78 3.22 -22.79
CA LEU A 364 -23.37 2.83 -22.74
C LEU A 364 -22.93 2.47 -21.31
N ALA A 365 -23.34 3.29 -20.33
CA ALA A 365 -23.06 3.00 -18.92
C ALA A 365 -23.77 1.72 -18.43
N ALA A 366 -25.01 1.47 -18.87
CA ALA A 366 -25.74 0.26 -18.53
C ALA A 366 -25.07 -1.00 -19.10
N GLU A 367 -24.63 -0.96 -20.35
CA GLU A 367 -23.89 -2.04 -20.99
C GLU A 367 -22.57 -2.34 -20.27
N ARG A 368 -21.80 -1.30 -19.94
CA ARG A 368 -20.56 -1.43 -19.14
C ARG A 368 -20.82 -2.01 -17.75
N ARG A 369 -21.88 -1.56 -17.08
CA ARG A 369 -22.29 -2.06 -15.75
C ARG A 369 -22.68 -3.54 -15.79
N GLU A 370 -23.35 -3.98 -16.86
CA GLU A 370 -23.69 -5.38 -17.05
C GLU A 370 -22.44 -6.22 -17.34
N ALA A 371 -21.53 -5.74 -18.18
CA ALA A 371 -20.25 -6.39 -18.45
C ALA A 371 -19.39 -6.54 -17.18
N GLU A 372 -19.27 -5.47 -16.37
CA GLU A 372 -18.60 -5.48 -15.07
C GLU A 372 -19.24 -6.53 -14.15
N ARG A 373 -20.57 -6.55 -14.04
CA ARG A 373 -21.29 -7.53 -13.22
C ARG A 373 -21.06 -8.97 -13.68
N LEU A 374 -21.03 -9.23 -14.99
CA LEU A 374 -20.74 -10.56 -15.54
C LEU A 374 -19.28 -10.96 -15.29
N GLN A 375 -18.34 -10.02 -15.39
CA GLN A 375 -16.94 -10.26 -15.06
C GLN A 375 -16.73 -10.53 -13.58
N SER A 376 -17.37 -9.77 -12.68
CA SER A 376 -17.34 -10.05 -11.24
C SER A 376 -17.99 -11.39 -10.90
N ALA A 377 -19.08 -11.76 -11.59
CA ALA A 377 -19.73 -13.06 -11.42
C ALA A 377 -18.86 -14.23 -11.93
N ASN A 378 -17.99 -14.00 -12.91
CA ASN A 378 -17.08 -15.02 -13.47
C ASN A 378 -15.72 -15.07 -12.76
N GLY A 379 -15.21 -13.93 -12.27
CA GLY A 379 -13.94 -13.81 -11.53
C GLY A 379 -14.09 -14.04 -10.02
N GLN A 380 -15.31 -13.96 -9.51
CA GLN A 380 -15.71 -14.26 -8.14
C GLN A 380 -17.14 -14.82 -8.12
N ALA A 381 -17.40 -15.90 -8.86
CA ALA A 381 -18.21 -16.90 -8.20
C ALA A 381 -17.37 -17.33 -6.99
N PRO A 382 -17.79 -17.10 -5.72
CA PRO A 382 -17.13 -17.80 -4.62
C PRO A 382 -17.09 -19.25 -5.08
N ALA A 383 -15.88 -19.84 -5.15
CA ALA A 383 -15.71 -21.23 -5.56
C ALA A 383 -16.84 -22.00 -4.88
N ALA A 384 -17.79 -22.52 -5.67
CA ALA A 384 -19.06 -22.97 -5.14
C ALA A 384 -18.73 -23.93 -4.01
N LEU A 385 -18.92 -23.48 -2.77
CA LEU A 385 -18.47 -24.19 -1.57
C LEU A 385 -18.95 -25.62 -1.74
N THR A 386 -18.01 -26.54 -1.90
CA THR A 386 -18.40 -27.92 -2.09
C THR A 386 -19.08 -28.37 -0.80
N LEU A 387 -19.95 -29.37 -0.88
CA LEU A 387 -20.55 -29.94 0.34
C LEU A 387 -19.46 -30.38 1.33
N ASP A 388 -18.28 -30.76 0.83
CA ASP A 388 -17.11 -31.11 1.63
C ASP A 388 -16.46 -29.88 2.29
N ASP A 389 -16.35 -28.73 1.60
CA ASP A 389 -15.86 -27.47 2.19
C ASP A 389 -16.83 -26.91 3.24
N PHE A 390 -18.14 -27.04 3.00
CA PHE A 390 -19.18 -26.67 3.97
C PHE A 390 -19.14 -27.60 5.20
N PHE A 391 -18.93 -28.90 5.01
CA PHE A 391 -18.72 -29.85 6.12
C PHE A 391 -17.41 -29.58 6.87
N ALA A 392 -16.35 -29.17 6.18
CA ALA A 392 -15.07 -28.81 6.78
C ALA A 392 -15.19 -27.53 7.65
N GLN A 393 -15.86 -26.48 7.14
CA GLN A 393 -16.17 -25.27 7.92
C GLN A 393 -17.09 -25.55 9.11
N PHE A 394 -18.05 -26.46 8.96
CA PHE A 394 -18.94 -26.85 10.07
C PHE A 394 -18.22 -27.72 11.12
N GLN A 395 -17.25 -28.54 10.70
CA GLN A 395 -16.42 -29.37 11.59
C GLN A 395 -15.31 -28.59 12.30
N SER A 396 -14.82 -27.49 11.73
CA SER A 396 -13.79 -26.64 12.34
C SER A 396 -14.28 -25.80 13.53
N GLY A 397 -15.58 -25.86 13.85
CA GLY A 397 -16.22 -24.90 14.75
C GLY A 397 -16.45 -23.56 14.03
N GLU A 398 -17.33 -22.72 14.59
CA GLU A 398 -17.59 -21.38 14.05
C GLU A 398 -16.28 -20.62 13.85
N THR A 399 -15.82 -20.48 12.61
CA THR A 399 -14.77 -19.52 12.27
C THR A 399 -15.30 -18.16 12.67
N LYS A 400 -14.69 -17.56 13.69
CA LYS A 400 -15.07 -16.24 14.15
C LYS A 400 -14.78 -15.27 12.99
N GLU A 401 -15.81 -14.58 12.54
CA GLU A 401 -15.70 -13.56 11.51
C GLU A 401 -16.08 -12.20 12.10
N LEU A 402 -15.26 -11.18 11.85
CA LEU A 402 -15.60 -9.80 12.08
C LEU A 402 -16.25 -9.23 10.82
N SER A 403 -17.56 -9.03 10.88
CA SER A 403 -18.31 -8.41 9.79
C SER A 403 -18.26 -6.88 9.89
N ILE A 404 -17.92 -6.22 8.78
CA ILE A 404 -17.73 -4.77 8.71
C ILE A 404 -18.59 -4.18 7.59
N ILE A 405 -19.25 -3.06 7.88
CA ILE A 405 -19.80 -2.14 6.87
C ILE A 405 -18.90 -0.92 6.81
N LEU A 406 -18.31 -0.66 5.65
CA LEU A 406 -17.39 0.45 5.43
C LEU A 406 -18.08 1.59 4.69
N LYS A 407 -17.98 2.81 5.25
CA LYS A 407 -18.37 4.05 4.61
C LYS A 407 -17.19 5.01 4.54
N THR A 408 -16.94 5.57 3.37
CA THR A 408 -15.85 6.53 3.14
C THR A 408 -16.40 7.83 2.57
N ASP A 409 -15.61 8.89 2.63
CA ASP A 409 -15.95 10.19 2.07
C ASP A 409 -15.73 10.23 0.55
N VAL A 410 -14.69 9.54 0.08
CA VAL A 410 -14.36 9.40 -1.34
C VAL A 410 -14.26 7.94 -1.79
N GLN A 411 -14.43 7.70 -3.08
CA GLN A 411 -14.38 6.36 -3.69
C GLN A 411 -12.97 5.76 -3.64
N GLY A 412 -11.94 6.57 -3.81
CA GLY A 412 -10.55 6.15 -3.86
C GLY A 412 -10.06 5.47 -2.58
N SER A 413 -10.58 5.85 -1.42
CA SER A 413 -10.15 5.30 -0.11
C SER A 413 -10.72 3.93 0.19
N ILE A 414 -11.76 3.47 -0.50
CA ILE A 414 -12.42 2.18 -0.23
C ILE A 414 -11.44 1.01 -0.45
N GLN A 415 -10.89 0.90 -1.66
CA GLN A 415 -10.06 -0.25 -2.03
C GLN A 415 -8.80 -0.38 -1.16
N PRO A 416 -8.01 0.70 -0.93
CA PRO A 416 -6.91 0.72 0.02
C PRO A 416 -7.25 0.18 1.41
N ILE A 417 -8.38 0.62 1.98
CA ILE A 417 -8.81 0.18 3.31
C ILE A 417 -9.17 -1.31 3.25
N VAL A 418 -9.92 -1.75 2.24
CA VAL A 418 -10.35 -3.14 2.10
C VAL A 418 -9.17 -4.09 1.90
N ASP A 419 -8.21 -3.72 1.06
CA ASP A 419 -7.00 -4.52 0.82
C ASP A 419 -6.21 -4.67 2.11
N GLU A 420 -6.05 -3.59 2.87
CA GLU A 420 -5.31 -3.67 4.14
C GLU A 420 -6.07 -4.45 5.21
N LEU A 421 -7.41 -4.36 5.27
CA LEU A 421 -8.22 -5.23 6.13
C LEU A 421 -8.06 -6.70 5.77
N GLN A 422 -7.96 -7.04 4.49
CA GLN A 422 -7.68 -8.41 4.05
C GLN A 422 -6.26 -8.83 4.44
N ASN A 423 -5.27 -7.96 4.28
CA ASN A 423 -3.90 -8.24 4.71
C ASN A 423 -3.81 -8.46 6.23
N ILE A 424 -4.53 -7.66 7.03
CA ILE A 424 -4.64 -7.85 8.50
C ILE A 424 -5.30 -9.21 8.79
N SER A 425 -6.37 -9.55 8.06
CA SER A 425 -7.05 -10.84 8.21
C SER A 425 -6.16 -12.04 7.86
N GLN A 426 -5.18 -11.87 6.97
CA GLN A 426 -4.22 -12.93 6.61
C GLN A 426 -3.03 -13.00 7.57
N ARG A 427 -2.58 -11.86 8.08
CA ARG A 427 -1.44 -11.75 8.99
C ARG A 427 -1.80 -12.06 10.44
N ASN A 428 -3.08 -12.03 10.82
CA ASN A 428 -3.47 -12.29 12.19
C ASN A 428 -3.14 -13.73 12.61
N GLU A 429 -2.45 -13.87 13.73
CA GLU A 429 -2.18 -15.19 14.34
C GLU A 429 -3.47 -15.87 14.84
N GLU A 430 -4.55 -15.10 14.86
CA GLU A 430 -5.81 -15.37 15.55
C GLU A 430 -6.81 -16.14 14.69
N GLN A 431 -6.55 -16.25 13.38
CA GLN A 431 -7.39 -16.93 12.38
C GLN A 431 -8.85 -16.42 12.37
N ILE A 432 -9.06 -15.16 12.75
CA ILE A 432 -10.36 -14.49 12.68
C ILE A 432 -10.50 -13.89 11.29
N GLY A 433 -11.54 -14.27 10.56
CA GLY A 433 -11.79 -13.72 9.23
C GLY A 433 -12.35 -12.30 9.30
N ILE A 434 -11.86 -11.37 8.50
CA ILE A 434 -12.52 -10.07 8.30
C ILE A 434 -13.36 -10.13 7.04
N ARG A 435 -14.65 -9.80 7.17
CA ARG A 435 -15.60 -9.79 6.05
C ARG A 435 -16.23 -8.42 5.89
N VAL A 436 -15.96 -7.77 4.76
CA VAL A 436 -16.62 -6.51 4.38
C VAL A 436 -17.95 -6.84 3.70
N LEU A 437 -19.07 -6.55 4.37
CA LEU A 437 -20.43 -6.86 3.87
C LEU A 437 -20.89 -5.84 2.83
N ARG A 438 -20.55 -4.57 3.05
CA ARG A 438 -20.93 -3.44 2.19
C ARG A 438 -19.86 -2.37 2.28
N GLN A 439 -19.52 -1.80 1.13
CA GLN A 439 -18.59 -0.68 1.00
C GLN A 439 -19.21 0.38 0.09
N GLU A 440 -19.39 1.59 0.59
CA GLU A 440 -20.01 2.67 -0.17
C GLU A 440 -19.47 4.04 0.22
N VAL A 441 -19.54 4.99 -0.71
CA VAL A 441 -19.21 6.39 -0.46
C VAL A 441 -20.42 7.13 0.10
N GLY A 442 -20.15 8.01 1.06
CA GLY A 442 -21.12 8.89 1.67
C GLY A 442 -21.33 8.62 3.16
N ARG A 443 -22.19 9.43 3.77
CA ARG A 443 -22.50 9.36 5.21
C ARG A 443 -23.15 8.03 5.59
N ILE A 444 -23.03 7.69 6.87
CA ILE A 444 -23.68 6.50 7.44
C ILE A 444 -25.18 6.76 7.56
N THR A 445 -25.99 5.89 6.95
CA THR A 445 -27.45 5.97 6.89
C THR A 445 -28.13 4.95 7.80
N GLU A 446 -29.44 5.11 8.04
CA GLU A 446 -30.25 4.15 8.79
C GLU A 446 -30.21 2.74 8.18
N SER A 447 -30.24 2.65 6.85
CA SER A 447 -30.17 1.36 6.13
C SER A 447 -28.89 0.59 6.42
N ASP A 448 -27.77 1.29 6.65
CA ASP A 448 -26.49 0.68 6.97
C ASP A 448 -26.52 0.09 8.39
N VAL A 449 -27.13 0.79 9.34
CA VAL A 449 -27.32 0.32 10.71
C VAL A 449 -28.27 -0.87 10.78
N MET A 450 -29.33 -0.86 9.97
CA MET A 450 -30.26 -1.99 9.87
C MET A 450 -29.59 -3.24 9.33
N LEU A 451 -28.75 -3.10 8.29
CA LEU A 451 -27.95 -4.21 7.77
C LEU A 451 -26.95 -4.72 8.82
N ALA A 452 -26.29 -3.81 9.53
CA ALA A 452 -25.36 -4.16 10.60
C ALA A 452 -26.04 -4.93 11.73
N SER A 453 -27.24 -4.51 12.16
CA SER A 453 -28.01 -5.20 13.19
C SER A 453 -28.42 -6.62 12.75
N ALA A 454 -28.84 -6.78 11.49
CA ALA A 454 -29.25 -8.08 10.96
C ALA A 454 -28.09 -9.07 10.78
N SER A 455 -26.88 -8.58 10.53
CA SER A 455 -25.69 -9.39 10.26
C SER A 455 -24.64 -9.37 11.36
N ASN A 456 -24.95 -8.79 12.53
CA ASN A 456 -24.02 -8.59 13.65
C ASN A 456 -22.68 -7.95 13.22
N ALA A 457 -22.77 -6.91 12.40
CA ALA A 457 -21.61 -6.20 11.86
C ALA A 457 -21.37 -4.88 12.59
N ILE A 458 -20.12 -4.41 12.57
CA ILE A 458 -19.77 -3.06 13.01
C ILE A 458 -19.80 -2.10 11.81
N VAL A 459 -20.18 -0.84 12.06
CA VAL A 459 -20.17 0.20 11.03
C VAL A 459 -18.94 1.08 11.22
N ILE A 460 -18.11 1.16 10.19
CA ILE A 460 -16.89 1.98 10.17
C ILE A 460 -17.07 3.12 9.19
N GLY A 461 -16.97 4.35 9.68
CA GLY A 461 -16.93 5.57 8.89
C GLY A 461 -15.53 6.15 8.82
N PHE A 462 -14.94 6.23 7.64
CA PHE A 462 -13.68 6.91 7.40
C PHE A 462 -13.94 8.30 6.80
N THR A 463 -13.58 9.34 7.55
CA THR A 463 -13.78 10.77 7.25
C THR A 463 -15.25 11.17 7.02
N VAL A 464 -16.20 10.28 7.37
CA VAL A 464 -17.64 10.52 7.25
C VAL A 464 -18.36 10.61 8.58
N GLY A 465 -19.38 11.47 8.58
CA GLY A 465 -20.36 11.53 9.67
C GLY A 465 -21.46 10.48 9.51
N ALA A 466 -22.17 10.24 10.62
CA ALA A 466 -23.42 9.51 10.62
C ALA A 466 -24.61 10.48 10.64
N ASP A 467 -25.74 10.06 10.07
CA ASP A 467 -26.98 10.81 10.18
C ASP A 467 -27.62 10.59 11.56
N ASN A 468 -28.36 11.59 12.05
CA ASN A 468 -29.00 11.52 13.38
C ASN A 468 -29.97 10.32 13.50
N ALA A 469 -30.65 9.97 12.41
CA ALA A 469 -31.49 8.77 12.37
C ALA A 469 -30.68 7.48 12.53
N ALA A 470 -29.51 7.40 11.88
CA ALA A 470 -28.61 6.26 12.01
C ALA A 470 -28.08 6.11 13.44
N LEU A 471 -27.67 7.22 14.08
CA LEU A 471 -27.21 7.22 15.47
C LEU A 471 -28.31 6.75 16.44
N ALA A 472 -29.53 7.27 16.29
CA ALA A 472 -30.66 6.86 17.12
C ALA A 472 -30.99 5.37 16.94
N HIS A 473 -30.96 4.86 15.71
CA HIS A 473 -31.18 3.44 15.44
C HIS A 473 -30.07 2.56 16.01
N ALA A 474 -28.81 3.02 15.95
CA ALA A 474 -27.66 2.29 16.46
C ALA A 474 -27.73 2.12 17.98
N GLU A 475 -28.13 3.17 18.71
CA GLU A 475 -28.35 3.10 20.17
C GLU A 475 -29.46 2.11 20.54
N VAL A 476 -30.56 2.07 19.78
CA VAL A 476 -31.69 1.16 20.04
C VAL A 476 -31.32 -0.31 19.78
N HIS A 477 -30.55 -0.58 18.72
CA HIS A 477 -30.23 -1.94 18.28
C HIS A 477 -28.87 -2.42 18.78
N GLY A 478 -28.13 -1.59 19.53
CA GLY A 478 -26.81 -1.92 20.05
C GLY A 478 -25.74 -2.08 18.96
N VAL A 479 -25.88 -1.42 17.82
CA VAL A 479 -24.90 -1.46 16.73
C VAL A 479 -23.78 -0.47 17.01
N GLU A 480 -22.54 -0.92 16.94
CA GLU A 480 -21.38 -0.06 17.13
C GLU A 480 -21.05 0.72 15.86
N ILE A 481 -20.97 2.05 15.99
CA ILE A 481 -20.52 2.96 14.92
C ILE A 481 -19.18 3.57 15.34
N ARG A 482 -18.11 3.22 14.63
CA ARG A 482 -16.79 3.84 14.80
C ARG A 482 -16.47 4.79 13.67
N ARG A 483 -15.88 5.93 14.01
CA ARG A 483 -15.53 6.99 13.06
C ARG A 483 -14.07 7.34 13.19
N TYR A 484 -13.37 7.36 12.07
CA TYR A 484 -11.96 7.66 12.00
C TYR A 484 -11.72 8.78 11.02
N GLN A 485 -10.74 9.63 11.31
CA GLN A 485 -10.23 10.64 10.38
C GLN A 485 -8.79 10.34 9.93
N ILE A 486 -8.15 9.34 10.55
CA ILE A 486 -6.77 8.96 10.31
C ILE A 486 -6.77 7.45 10.08
N ILE A 487 -6.23 7.01 8.95
CA ILE A 487 -6.33 5.62 8.51
C ILE A 487 -5.58 4.64 9.44
N TYR A 488 -4.43 5.04 10.01
CA TYR A 488 -3.69 4.19 10.97
C TYR A 488 -4.51 3.83 12.20
N LYS A 489 -5.24 4.80 12.76
CA LYS A 489 -6.10 4.56 13.93
C LYS A 489 -7.23 3.58 13.64
N LEU A 490 -7.71 3.57 12.40
CA LEU A 490 -8.71 2.60 11.96
C LEU A 490 -8.14 1.18 12.00
N PHE A 491 -6.92 0.99 11.47
CA PHE A 491 -6.28 -0.32 11.44
C PHE A 491 -5.88 -0.80 12.84
N GLU A 492 -5.25 0.06 13.64
CA GLU A 492 -4.88 -0.23 15.04
C GLU A 492 -6.09 -0.67 15.88
N ASP A 493 -7.21 0.05 15.80
CA ASP A 493 -8.42 -0.30 16.53
C ASP A 493 -9.03 -1.63 16.08
N ILE A 494 -8.90 -1.97 14.79
CA ILE A 494 -9.39 -3.26 14.26
C ILE A 494 -8.50 -4.40 14.74
N GLU A 495 -7.18 -4.24 14.71
CA GLU A 495 -6.25 -5.22 15.30
C GLU A 495 -6.54 -5.45 16.79
N LEU A 496 -6.75 -4.36 17.55
CA LEU A 496 -7.15 -4.45 18.96
C LEU A 496 -8.50 -5.16 19.15
N ALA A 497 -9.46 -4.93 18.25
CA ALA A 497 -10.75 -5.60 18.29
C ALA A 497 -10.62 -7.11 18.04
N LEU A 498 -9.78 -7.52 17.08
CA LEU A 498 -9.48 -8.93 16.81
C LEU A 498 -8.86 -9.60 18.04
N HIS A 499 -7.86 -8.96 18.67
CA HIS A 499 -7.24 -9.43 19.91
C HIS A 499 -8.27 -9.59 21.06
N GLY A 500 -9.22 -8.67 21.16
CA GLY A 500 -10.28 -8.71 22.17
C GLY A 500 -11.29 -9.86 21.99
N MET A 501 -11.42 -10.41 20.79
CA MET A 501 -12.35 -11.51 20.48
C MET A 501 -11.81 -12.90 20.85
N LEU A 502 -10.57 -12.99 21.33
CA LEU A 502 -9.95 -14.22 21.80
C LEU A 502 -10.65 -14.77 23.04
N GLU A 503 -10.95 -16.07 23.00
CA GLU A 503 -11.31 -16.80 24.21
C GLU A 503 -10.07 -17.01 25.09
N PRO A 504 -10.20 -16.88 26.42
CA PRO A 504 -9.07 -17.10 27.32
C PRO A 504 -8.56 -18.54 27.19
N LYS A 505 -7.27 -18.70 26.85
CA LYS A 505 -6.62 -20.03 26.81
C LYS A 505 -6.44 -20.54 28.24
N PHE A 506 -6.94 -21.74 28.52
CA PHE A 506 -6.77 -22.41 29.81
C PHE A 506 -5.66 -23.46 29.71
N ALA A 507 -4.62 -23.36 30.54
CA ALA A 507 -3.61 -24.42 30.65
C ALA A 507 -3.75 -25.18 31.97
N ASN A 508 -3.43 -26.47 31.93
CA ASN A 508 -3.38 -27.32 33.10
C ASN A 508 -2.04 -27.13 33.82
N ARG A 509 -2.03 -26.38 34.92
CA ARG A 509 -0.85 -26.24 35.77
C ARG A 509 -0.85 -27.33 36.83
N VAL A 510 0.21 -28.14 36.86
CA VAL A 510 0.40 -29.15 37.91
C VAL A 510 0.73 -28.45 39.23
N ILE A 511 -0.07 -28.73 40.25
CA ILE A 511 0.04 -28.14 41.60
C ILE A 511 0.64 -29.09 42.63
N GLY A 512 0.68 -30.39 42.34
CA GLY A 512 1.27 -31.37 43.24
C GLY A 512 1.33 -32.77 42.65
N VAL A 513 2.20 -33.60 43.23
CA VAL A 513 2.40 -34.99 42.84
C VAL A 513 2.38 -35.85 44.10
N ALA A 514 1.54 -36.87 44.10
CA ALA A 514 1.45 -37.86 45.16
C ALA A 514 1.85 -39.24 44.64
N GLU A 515 2.46 -40.05 45.48
CA GLU A 515 2.80 -41.44 45.17
C GLU A 515 1.89 -42.37 45.96
N VAL A 516 1.28 -43.34 45.27
CA VAL A 516 0.47 -44.38 45.88
C VAL A 516 1.37 -45.36 46.60
N ARG A 517 1.16 -45.54 47.90
CA ARG A 517 1.93 -46.47 48.75
C ARG A 517 1.14 -47.69 49.15
N GLN A 518 -0.16 -47.53 49.33
CA GLN A 518 -1.04 -48.61 49.76
C GLN A 518 -2.44 -48.37 49.24
N ILE A 519 -3.19 -49.43 48.98
CA ILE A 519 -4.52 -49.34 48.42
C ILE A 519 -5.53 -49.88 49.42
N PHE A 520 -6.56 -49.09 49.69
CA PHE A 520 -7.63 -49.42 50.62
C PHE A 520 -8.95 -49.57 49.86
N ARG A 521 -9.67 -50.67 50.11
CA ARG A 521 -11.00 -50.88 49.55
C ARG A 521 -12.05 -50.66 50.63
N ILE A 522 -12.77 -49.54 50.55
CA ILE A 522 -13.78 -49.19 51.56
C ILE A 522 -15.18 -49.46 50.99
N PRO A 523 -16.04 -50.23 51.68
CA PRO A 523 -17.43 -50.41 51.29
C PRO A 523 -18.14 -49.05 51.16
N ARG A 524 -18.85 -48.82 50.05
CA ARG A 524 -19.55 -47.57 49.66
C ARG A 524 -18.71 -46.38 49.16
N SER A 525 -17.40 -46.31 49.44
CA SER A 525 -16.55 -45.17 49.03
C SER A 525 -15.57 -45.49 47.88
N GLY A 526 -15.58 -46.73 47.38
CA GLY A 526 -14.72 -47.15 46.25
C GLY A 526 -13.29 -47.50 46.67
N LEU A 527 -12.38 -47.53 45.69
CA LEU A 527 -10.95 -47.68 45.91
C LEU A 527 -10.37 -46.34 46.40
N ILE A 528 -9.64 -46.36 47.51
CA ILE A 528 -8.91 -45.21 48.05
C ILE A 528 -7.43 -45.52 48.01
N ALA A 529 -6.68 -44.66 47.33
CA ALA A 529 -5.23 -44.72 47.33
C ALA A 529 -4.68 -44.00 48.58
N GLY A 530 -3.98 -44.75 49.43
CA GLY A 530 -3.13 -44.20 50.48
C GLY A 530 -1.85 -43.68 49.86
N CYS A 531 -1.71 -42.36 49.83
CA CYS A 531 -0.63 -41.68 49.12
C CYS A 531 0.22 -40.81 50.03
N MET A 532 1.49 -40.67 49.67
CA MET A 532 2.38 -39.65 50.22
C MET A 532 2.57 -38.53 49.21
N ILE A 533 2.35 -37.28 49.62
CA ILE A 533 2.58 -36.13 48.74
C ILE A 533 4.09 -35.93 48.60
N ARG A 534 4.64 -36.17 47.40
CA ARG A 534 6.06 -35.97 47.12
C ARG A 534 6.39 -34.50 47.00
N ASN A 535 5.66 -33.79 46.14
CA ASN A 535 5.90 -32.38 45.82
C ASN A 535 4.59 -31.62 45.69
N GLY A 536 4.59 -30.34 46.07
CA GLY A 536 3.42 -29.47 45.95
C GLY A 536 2.28 -29.80 46.91
N VAL A 537 1.03 -29.66 46.44
CA VAL A 537 -0.18 -29.80 47.26
C VAL A 537 -1.25 -30.60 46.52
N ALA A 538 -1.86 -31.57 47.19
CA ALA A 538 -3.09 -32.20 46.73
C ALA A 538 -4.30 -31.39 47.21
N ARG A 539 -5.19 -31.01 46.29
CA ARG A 539 -6.42 -30.24 46.59
C ARG A 539 -7.65 -31.04 46.19
N ARG A 540 -8.70 -30.98 47.01
CA ARG A 540 -9.97 -31.69 46.75
C ARG A 540 -10.70 -31.21 45.49
N ASN A 541 -10.58 -29.93 45.15
CA ASN A 541 -11.27 -29.35 43.98
C ASN A 541 -10.40 -29.36 42.70
N ALA A 542 -9.23 -30.00 42.74
CA ALA A 542 -8.36 -30.12 41.57
C ALA A 542 -8.78 -31.32 40.70
N LYS A 543 -8.30 -31.33 39.45
CA LYS A 543 -8.28 -32.54 38.64
C LYS A 543 -6.98 -33.28 38.86
N ALA A 544 -6.99 -34.59 38.66
CA ALA A 544 -5.83 -35.45 38.82
C ALA A 544 -5.68 -36.37 37.62
N ARG A 545 -4.44 -36.75 37.33
CA ARG A 545 -4.08 -37.79 36.36
C ARG A 545 -3.16 -38.80 37.01
N VAL A 546 -3.26 -40.05 36.60
CA VAL A 546 -2.48 -41.16 37.17
C VAL A 546 -1.48 -41.66 36.13
N LYS A 547 -0.22 -41.73 36.54
CA LYS A 547 0.89 -42.26 35.74
C LYS A 547 1.50 -43.48 36.43
N ARG A 548 1.80 -44.50 35.64
CA ARG A 548 2.54 -45.68 36.07
C ARG A 548 3.89 -45.69 35.36
N GLY A 549 4.95 -45.37 36.11
CA GLY A 549 6.22 -44.98 35.49
C GLY A 549 6.02 -43.78 34.56
N ASP A 550 6.38 -43.92 33.28
CA ASP A 550 6.18 -42.88 32.26
C ASP A 550 4.87 -43.00 31.48
N LYS A 551 4.08 -44.06 31.71
CA LYS A 551 2.83 -44.29 30.97
C LYS A 551 1.65 -43.62 31.68
N LEU A 552 0.89 -42.82 30.95
CA LEU A 552 -0.36 -42.22 31.43
C LEU A 552 -1.47 -43.29 31.45
N THR A 553 -1.95 -43.63 32.64
CA THR A 553 -3.00 -44.65 32.84
C THR A 553 -4.39 -44.00 32.89
N VAL A 554 -4.47 -42.80 33.47
CA VAL A 554 -5.71 -42.03 33.61
C VAL A 554 -5.40 -40.57 33.30
N GLU A 555 -6.14 -39.96 32.37
CA GLU A 555 -5.77 -38.66 31.78
C GLU A 555 -6.33 -37.45 32.54
N SER A 556 -7.59 -37.46 32.98
CA SER A 556 -8.18 -36.31 33.69
C SER A 556 -9.42 -36.70 34.48
N VAL A 557 -9.29 -36.73 35.80
CA VAL A 557 -10.36 -37.17 36.71
C VAL A 557 -10.50 -36.22 37.90
N ALA A 558 -11.72 -36.03 38.39
CA ALA A 558 -11.95 -35.22 39.59
C ALA A 558 -11.57 -35.99 40.87
N VAL A 559 -11.07 -35.27 41.88
CA VAL A 559 -10.81 -35.84 43.21
C VAL A 559 -12.13 -35.96 43.97
N ALA A 560 -12.66 -37.18 44.08
CA ALA A 560 -13.93 -37.44 44.76
C ALA A 560 -13.82 -37.24 46.28
N SER A 561 -12.72 -37.67 46.88
CA SER A 561 -12.48 -37.54 48.32
C SER A 561 -11.01 -37.33 48.63
N LEU A 562 -10.72 -36.46 49.60
CA LEU A 562 -9.39 -36.23 50.13
C LEU A 562 -9.47 -36.23 51.66
N LYS A 563 -8.89 -37.25 52.28
CA LYS A 563 -8.96 -37.45 53.73
C LYS A 563 -7.58 -37.60 54.33
N ARG A 564 -7.39 -37.07 55.53
CA ARG A 564 -6.21 -37.36 56.36
C ARG A 564 -6.70 -38.03 57.64
N PHE A 565 -6.24 -39.26 57.87
CA PHE A 565 -6.78 -40.13 58.91
C PHE A 565 -8.29 -40.32 58.76
N GLN A 566 -9.10 -39.74 59.65
CA GLN A 566 -10.56 -39.85 59.64
C GLN A 566 -11.26 -38.55 59.20
N GLU A 567 -10.53 -37.47 58.94
CA GLU A 567 -11.09 -36.15 58.63
C GLU A 567 -10.98 -35.81 57.14
N ASP A 568 -12.05 -35.21 56.59
CA ASP A 568 -12.06 -34.61 55.26
C ASP A 568 -11.28 -33.30 55.25
N VAL A 569 -10.25 -33.23 54.42
CA VAL A 569 -9.34 -32.08 54.34
C VAL A 569 -9.44 -31.42 52.97
N ARG A 570 -9.30 -30.09 52.94
CA ARG A 570 -9.37 -29.31 51.69
C ARG A 570 -8.09 -29.41 50.88
N GLU A 571 -6.95 -29.45 51.56
CA GLU A 571 -5.62 -29.56 50.96
C GLU A 571 -4.65 -30.36 51.83
N VAL A 572 -3.68 -31.03 51.19
CA VAL A 572 -2.60 -31.78 51.85
C VAL A 572 -1.27 -31.40 51.19
N ARG A 573 -0.30 -30.97 51.99
CA ARG A 573 1.01 -30.49 51.53
C ARG A 573 2.03 -31.62 51.44
N ALA A 574 3.10 -31.38 50.68
CA ALA A 574 4.26 -32.27 50.57
C ALA A 574 4.78 -32.74 51.94
N GLY A 575 5.19 -34.01 51.99
CA GLY A 575 5.70 -34.66 53.21
C GLY A 575 4.64 -35.29 54.11
N PHE A 576 3.34 -35.05 53.85
CA PHE A 576 2.25 -35.66 54.60
C PHE A 576 1.56 -36.80 53.82
N GLU A 577 1.05 -37.77 54.57
CA GLU A 577 0.25 -38.88 54.04
C GLU A 577 -1.25 -38.53 54.03
N CYS A 578 -1.97 -39.01 53.02
CA CYS A 578 -3.41 -38.83 52.88
C CYS A 578 -4.05 -39.97 52.08
N GLY A 579 -5.35 -40.16 52.28
CA GLY A 579 -6.19 -41.02 51.46
C GLY A 579 -6.86 -40.21 50.36
N ILE A 580 -6.69 -40.66 49.11
CA ILE A 580 -7.18 -40.00 47.91
C ILE A 580 -8.11 -40.96 47.17
N GLY A 581 -9.34 -40.51 46.92
CA GLY A 581 -10.29 -41.22 46.06
C GLY A 581 -10.50 -40.41 44.78
N LEU A 582 -10.27 -41.00 43.61
CA LEU A 582 -10.57 -40.39 42.32
C LEU A 582 -11.85 -41.00 41.73
N ASP A 583 -12.62 -40.18 41.02
CA ASP A 583 -13.89 -40.61 40.45
C ASP A 583 -13.72 -41.56 39.25
N GLY A 584 -14.39 -42.71 39.25
CA GLY A 584 -14.33 -43.65 38.11
C GLY A 584 -12.98 -44.34 37.86
N VAL A 585 -12.03 -44.31 38.81
CA VAL A 585 -10.78 -45.08 38.72
C VAL A 585 -10.98 -46.48 39.31
N SER A 586 -10.84 -47.51 38.47
CA SER A 586 -11.11 -48.90 38.85
C SER A 586 -9.92 -49.61 39.51
N GLU A 587 -8.69 -49.21 39.19
CA GLU A 587 -7.47 -49.86 39.66
C GLU A 587 -6.36 -48.85 39.95
N TYR A 588 -5.64 -49.07 41.05
CA TYR A 588 -4.37 -48.42 41.38
C TYR A 588 -3.31 -49.51 41.55
N GLU A 589 -2.05 -49.19 41.32
CA GLU A 589 -0.92 -50.01 41.73
C GLU A 589 -0.02 -49.23 42.70
N GLU A 590 0.63 -49.95 43.60
CA GLU A 590 1.64 -49.35 44.48
C GLU A 590 2.81 -48.84 43.62
N GLY A 591 3.19 -47.58 43.83
CA GLY A 591 4.16 -46.87 43.01
C GLY A 591 3.55 -45.98 41.91
N ASP A 592 2.24 -45.98 41.70
CA ASP A 592 1.59 -45.05 40.77
C ASP A 592 1.76 -43.59 41.25
N LEU A 593 1.98 -42.68 40.31
CA LEU A 593 2.11 -41.23 40.54
C LEU A 593 0.81 -40.52 40.16
N ILE A 594 0.19 -39.84 41.12
CA ILE A 594 -0.99 -39.01 40.94
C ILE A 594 -0.57 -37.55 40.84
N GLU A 595 -0.71 -36.96 39.66
CA GLU A 595 -0.43 -35.54 39.42
C GLU A 595 -1.72 -34.72 39.49
N PHE A 596 -1.78 -33.77 40.42
CA PHE A 596 -2.89 -32.84 40.58
C PHE A 596 -2.64 -31.60 39.74
N PHE A 597 -3.63 -31.16 39.01
CA PHE A 597 -3.58 -29.94 38.22
C PHE A 597 -4.87 -29.14 38.32
N VAL A 598 -4.72 -27.82 38.19
CA VAL A 598 -5.83 -26.87 38.10
C VAL A 598 -5.78 -26.21 36.73
N ARG A 599 -6.96 -25.88 36.21
CA ARG A 599 -7.06 -25.03 35.03
C ARG A 599 -6.81 -23.60 35.47
N GLU A 600 -5.66 -23.05 35.09
CA GLU A 600 -5.38 -21.63 35.21
C GLU A 600 -5.58 -20.96 33.85
N ARG A 601 -6.14 -19.75 33.86
CA ARG A 601 -6.14 -18.89 32.69
C ARG A 601 -4.70 -18.48 32.43
N VAL A 602 -4.18 -18.84 31.27
CA VAL A 602 -2.90 -18.36 30.79
C VAL A 602 -3.23 -17.18 29.89
N ASN A 603 -2.78 -15.99 30.30
CA ASN A 603 -2.83 -14.82 29.43
C ASN A 603 -1.67 -14.89 28.44
#